data_AF-A0A7R9H6S5-F1
#
_entry.id   AF-A0A7R9H6S5-F1
#
_cell.length_a   1.000
_cell.length_b   1.000
_cell.length_c   1.000
_cell.angle_alpha   90.00
_cell.angle_beta   90.00
_cell.angle_gamma   90.00
#
_symmetry.space_group_name_H-M   'P 1'
#
loop_
_entity.id
_entity.type
_entity.pdbx_description
1 polymer ?
#
loop_
_entity_poly.entity_id
_entity_poly.type
_entity_poly.pdbx_seq_one_letter_code
_entity_poly.pdbx_strand_id
1 'polypeptide(L)'
;CCFATDHPLLQEVAVDWGDNITLSCTDVEQVLPTADLNSVVWNHEGRRHENIQPDAPPPALVNVTIHPSTVLALLLWDVASDGGYPIIDFTAQFRERYPDPEDPEGGHWHSVMPEHISPNVRQIDIYHLDPNTTYVFKIWATNQLGHGEATLLKAKTLHDIEEIELARHLLDGAEKFDTRVWVAAVAVVMGTLLLLAIGTCYLLYKECDIPSSKYLFHHLINRLL
;
A
#
# COMPACT_ATOMS: atom_id res chain seq x y z
N CYS A 1 87.59 12.25 -1.27
CA CYS A 1 86.36 12.13 -0.46
C CYS A 1 85.82 13.51 -0.13
N CYS A 2 84.50 13.59 0.02
CA CYS A 2 83.66 14.73 0.41
C CYS A 2 83.22 15.66 -0.72
N PHE A 3 81.95 16.06 -0.84
CA PHE A 3 80.65 15.55 -0.37
C PHE A 3 79.68 16.40 -1.23
N ALA A 4 78.87 15.78 -2.09
CA ALA A 4 77.89 16.53 -2.87
C ALA A 4 76.72 16.90 -1.95
N THR A 5 76.45 18.19 -1.79
CA THR A 5 75.25 18.69 -1.15
C THR A 5 74.11 18.64 -2.18
N ASP A 6 73.29 17.60 -2.11
CA ASP A 6 72.04 17.54 -2.88
C ASP A 6 71.00 18.48 -2.24
N HIS A 7 70.67 19.55 -2.96
CA HIS A 7 69.41 20.26 -2.75
C HIS A 7 68.31 19.52 -3.51
N PRO A 8 67.13 19.26 -2.92
CA PRO A 8 66.03 18.67 -3.67
C PRO A 8 65.54 19.67 -4.70
N LEU A 9 65.54 19.25 -5.97
CA LEU A 9 64.93 19.99 -7.08
C LEU A 9 63.43 20.16 -6.77
N LEU A 10 62.97 21.41 -6.66
CA LEU A 10 61.55 21.74 -6.66
C LEU A 10 60.99 21.30 -8.02
N GLN A 11 60.18 20.23 -8.01
CA GLN A 11 59.48 19.77 -9.20
C GLN A 11 58.25 20.66 -9.39
N GLU A 12 58.29 21.47 -10.45
CA GLU A 12 57.19 22.33 -10.85
C GLU A 12 56.05 21.45 -11.36
N VAL A 13 54.94 21.41 -10.62
CA VAL A 13 53.75 20.64 -10.97
C VAL A 13 52.83 21.54 -11.78
N ALA A 14 52.73 21.29 -13.08
CA ALA A 14 51.73 21.93 -13.92
C ALA A 14 50.36 21.28 -13.64
N VAL A 15 49.41 22.08 -13.15
CA VAL A 15 48.01 21.67 -12.95
C VAL A 15 47.19 22.27 -14.10
N ASP A 16 46.71 21.42 -15.00
CA ASP A 16 45.81 21.83 -16.08
C ASP A 16 44.36 21.78 -15.57
N TRP A 17 43.74 22.95 -15.43
CA TRP A 17 42.36 23.10 -14.96
C TRP A 17 41.46 23.02 -16.19
N GLY A 18 41.18 21.78 -16.62
CA GLY A 18 40.57 21.43 -17.90
C GLY A 18 39.24 22.10 -18.22
N ASP A 19 39.29 23.35 -18.68
CA ASP A 19 38.17 24.03 -19.31
C ASP A 19 38.20 23.77 -20.82
N ASN A 20 37.31 22.85 -21.22
CA ASN A 20 36.87 22.61 -22.59
C ASN A 20 37.83 21.80 -23.49
N ILE A 21 38.05 20.55 -23.11
CA ILE A 21 38.73 19.55 -23.95
C ILE A 21 37.80 19.13 -25.11
N THR A 22 37.89 19.80 -26.26
CA THR A 22 37.46 19.19 -27.53
C THR A 22 38.63 18.38 -28.09
N LEU A 23 38.62 17.07 -27.86
CA LEU A 23 39.55 16.17 -28.56
C LEU A 23 39.07 16.00 -30.00
N SER A 24 39.76 16.65 -30.94
CA SER A 24 39.67 16.24 -32.34
C SER A 24 40.31 14.87 -32.48
N CYS A 25 39.60 13.90 -33.07
CA CYS A 25 40.18 12.63 -33.44
C CYS A 25 41.24 12.86 -34.53
N THR A 26 42.50 13.06 -34.13
CA THR A 26 43.64 12.96 -35.03
C THR A 26 44.13 11.52 -35.06
N ASP A 27 44.38 11.03 -36.27
CA ASP A 27 44.87 9.70 -36.56
C ASP A 27 46.11 9.34 -35.74
N VAL A 28 46.14 8.08 -35.33
CA VAL A 28 47.09 7.47 -34.40
C VAL A 28 48.49 7.39 -35.03
N GLU A 29 49.23 8.49 -35.13
CA GLU A 29 50.67 8.41 -35.46
C GLU A 29 51.56 9.61 -35.11
N GLN A 30 51.28 10.34 -34.02
CA GLN A 30 52.28 11.24 -33.43
C GLN A 30 52.38 11.04 -31.92
N VAL A 31 53.19 10.05 -31.55
CA VAL A 31 53.66 9.81 -30.18
C VAL A 31 54.57 10.98 -29.78
N LEU A 32 54.14 11.78 -28.80
CA LEU A 32 55.01 12.70 -28.09
C LEU A 32 55.93 11.86 -27.17
N PRO A 33 57.26 11.88 -27.32
CA PRO A 33 58.13 11.12 -26.45
C PRO A 33 58.30 11.87 -25.12
N THR A 34 58.28 11.12 -24.01
CA THR A 34 58.67 11.54 -22.64
C THR A 34 57.61 12.13 -21.71
N ALA A 35 56.40 11.57 -21.69
CA ALA A 35 55.57 11.64 -20.48
C ALA A 35 55.59 10.27 -19.78
N ASP A 36 56.24 10.21 -18.62
CA ASP A 36 56.32 9.00 -17.81
C ASP A 36 54.93 8.74 -17.21
N LEU A 37 54.25 7.67 -17.66
CA LEU A 37 52.89 7.31 -17.26
C LEU A 37 52.72 7.18 -15.73
N ASN A 38 53.82 6.94 -15.03
CA ASN A 38 53.86 6.81 -13.56
C ASN A 38 53.75 8.15 -12.81
N SER A 39 53.83 9.30 -13.50
CA SER A 39 53.73 10.64 -12.91
C SER A 39 52.32 11.25 -13.01
N VAL A 40 51.38 10.58 -13.66
CA VAL A 40 50.01 11.06 -13.85
C VAL A 40 49.14 10.60 -12.68
N VAL A 41 48.82 11.53 -11.78
CA VAL A 41 47.83 11.31 -10.71
C VAL A 41 46.50 11.88 -11.16
N TRP A 42 45.53 11.00 -11.44
CA TRP A 42 44.15 11.40 -11.68
C TRP A 42 43.48 11.74 -10.35
N ASN A 43 43.39 13.02 -10.04
CA ASN A 43 42.59 13.46 -8.91
C ASN A 43 41.12 13.49 -9.37
N HIS A 44 40.41 12.38 -9.17
CA HIS A 44 38.96 12.37 -9.30
C HIS A 44 38.41 13.15 -8.11
N GLU A 45 38.26 14.47 -8.29
CA GLU A 45 37.51 15.33 -7.38
C GLU A 45 36.21 14.62 -7.04
N GLY A 46 35.98 14.39 -5.73
CA GLY A 46 34.94 13.53 -5.20
C GLY A 46 33.54 14.04 -5.53
N ARG A 47 33.09 13.86 -6.76
CA ARG A 47 31.68 13.85 -7.09
C ARG A 47 31.14 12.59 -6.43
N ARG A 48 30.34 12.76 -5.37
CA ARG A 48 29.52 11.67 -4.83
C ARG A 48 28.96 10.91 -6.01
N HIS A 49 29.29 9.64 -6.15
CA HIS A 49 28.52 8.72 -6.97
C HIS A 49 27.16 8.61 -6.28
N GLU A 50 26.35 9.66 -6.41
CA GLU A 50 24.92 9.47 -6.46
C GLU A 50 24.74 8.45 -7.59
N ASN A 51 24.11 7.33 -7.26
CA ASN A 51 23.84 6.29 -8.24
C ASN A 51 22.95 6.93 -9.30
N ILE A 52 23.54 7.50 -10.36
CA ILE A 52 22.83 8.13 -11.46
C ILE A 52 22.21 6.96 -12.21
N GLN A 53 21.07 6.51 -11.71
CA GLN A 53 20.20 5.65 -12.47
C GLN A 53 19.71 6.51 -13.64
N PRO A 54 19.92 6.08 -14.90
CA PRO A 54 19.49 6.88 -16.03
C PRO A 54 18.00 7.15 -15.92
N ASP A 55 17.64 8.42 -16.01
CA ASP A 55 16.26 8.91 -16.03
C ASP A 55 15.46 8.10 -17.05
N ALA A 56 14.57 7.26 -16.54
CA ALA A 56 13.77 6.35 -17.35
C ALA A 56 12.35 6.24 -16.80
N PRO A 57 11.37 5.90 -17.65
CA PRO A 57 10.07 5.44 -17.17
C PRO A 57 10.25 4.26 -16.18
N PRO A 58 9.29 4.04 -15.27
CA PRO A 58 9.43 3.01 -14.26
C PRO A 58 9.61 1.62 -14.91
N PRO A 59 10.48 0.76 -14.38
CA PRO A 59 10.59 -0.62 -14.82
C PRO A 59 9.33 -1.43 -14.47
N ALA A 60 9.23 -2.64 -15.01
CA ALA A 60 8.14 -3.56 -14.68
C ALA A 60 8.05 -3.81 -13.17
N LEU A 61 6.81 -3.91 -12.68
CA LEU A 61 6.53 -4.22 -11.28
C LEU A 61 6.99 -5.65 -10.95
N VAL A 62 7.44 -5.84 -9.72
CA VAL A 62 7.96 -7.13 -9.22
C VAL A 62 7.00 -7.73 -8.21
N ASN A 63 7.14 -9.03 -7.95
CA ASN A 63 6.27 -9.79 -7.03
C ASN A 63 4.77 -9.60 -7.30
N VAL A 64 4.39 -9.42 -8.57
CA VAL A 64 2.99 -9.21 -8.91
C VAL A 64 2.24 -10.53 -8.77
N THR A 65 1.24 -10.56 -7.89
CA THR A 65 0.42 -11.74 -7.63
C THR A 65 -1.05 -11.39 -7.73
N ILE A 66 -1.86 -12.37 -8.11
CA ILE A 66 -3.31 -12.22 -8.26
C ILE A 66 -3.99 -13.38 -7.52
N HIS A 67 -4.87 -13.04 -6.60
CA HIS A 67 -5.69 -13.98 -5.85
C HIS A 67 -7.14 -13.86 -6.30
N PRO A 68 -7.59 -14.70 -7.24
CA PRO A 68 -8.97 -14.68 -7.72
C PRO A 68 -9.92 -15.33 -6.71
N SER A 69 -11.11 -14.74 -6.56
CA SER A 69 -12.25 -15.31 -5.85
C SER A 69 -13.38 -15.57 -6.87
N THR A 70 -14.64 -15.53 -6.43
CA THR A 70 -15.80 -15.80 -7.30
C THR A 70 -16.18 -14.62 -8.20
N VAL A 71 -16.32 -13.41 -7.64
CA VAL A 71 -16.73 -12.19 -8.37
C VAL A 71 -15.74 -11.03 -8.23
N LEU A 72 -14.60 -11.30 -7.61
CA LEU A 72 -13.56 -10.33 -7.30
C LEU A 72 -12.18 -10.98 -7.41
N ALA A 73 -11.14 -10.15 -7.50
CA ALA A 73 -9.75 -10.61 -7.43
C ALA A 73 -8.87 -9.57 -6.74
N LEU A 74 -8.00 -10.03 -5.84
CA LEU A 74 -7.03 -9.19 -5.15
C LEU A 74 -5.70 -9.21 -5.92
N LEU A 75 -5.31 -8.06 -6.46
CA LEU A 75 -4.04 -7.85 -7.15
C LEU A 75 -3.02 -7.22 -6.18
N LEU A 76 -1.85 -7.83 -6.02
CA LEU A 76 -0.74 -7.30 -5.21
C LEU A 76 0.50 -7.10 -6.07
N TRP A 77 1.32 -6.10 -5.74
CA TRP A 77 2.56 -5.80 -6.45
C TRP A 77 3.59 -5.10 -5.56
N ASP A 78 4.85 -5.21 -5.93
CA ASP A 78 5.97 -4.47 -5.36
C ASP A 78 6.68 -3.61 -6.42
N VAL A 79 7.38 -2.57 -5.96
CA VAL A 79 8.17 -1.67 -6.80
C VAL A 79 9.65 -1.96 -6.60
N ALA A 80 10.34 -2.37 -7.67
CA ALA A 80 11.77 -2.63 -7.63
C ALA A 80 12.60 -1.34 -7.69
N SER A 81 12.20 -0.40 -8.53
CA SER A 81 12.86 0.90 -8.74
C SER A 81 11.84 1.87 -9.38
N ASP A 82 12.08 3.17 -9.22
CA ASP A 82 11.25 4.27 -9.71
C ASP A 82 11.77 4.89 -11.01
N GLY A 83 12.95 4.45 -11.49
CA GLY A 83 13.56 4.96 -12.71
C GLY A 83 14.14 6.37 -12.56
N GLY A 84 14.44 6.81 -11.32
CA GLY A 84 15.02 8.13 -11.03
C GLY A 84 13.98 9.22 -10.73
N TYR A 85 12.69 8.97 -10.94
CA TYR A 85 11.61 9.88 -10.58
C TYR A 85 10.52 9.17 -9.78
N PRO A 86 9.92 9.84 -8.77
CA PRO A 86 8.88 9.23 -7.96
C PRO A 86 7.66 8.82 -8.80
N ILE A 87 7.11 7.65 -8.47
CA ILE A 87 5.87 7.16 -9.06
C ILE A 87 4.72 8.07 -8.66
N ILE A 88 3.92 8.50 -9.64
CA ILE A 88 2.77 9.39 -9.48
C ILE A 88 1.52 8.56 -9.20
N ASP A 89 1.31 7.51 -9.99
CA ASP A 89 0.18 6.59 -9.85
C ASP A 89 0.51 5.21 -10.40
N PHE A 90 -0.36 4.24 -10.07
CA PHE A 90 -0.46 2.99 -10.79
C PHE A 90 -1.78 2.94 -11.55
N THR A 91 -1.77 2.29 -12.70
CA THR A 91 -2.97 2.00 -13.47
C THR A 91 -3.04 0.51 -13.72
N ALA A 92 -4.23 -0.05 -13.50
CA ALA A 92 -4.53 -1.45 -13.75
C ALA A 92 -5.72 -1.57 -14.69
N GLN A 93 -5.64 -2.57 -15.57
CA GLN A 93 -6.69 -2.91 -16.52
C GLN A 93 -6.90 -4.43 -16.53
N PHE A 94 -8.09 -4.86 -16.92
CA PHE A 94 -8.42 -6.26 -17.06
C PHE A 94 -9.27 -6.50 -18.30
N ARG A 95 -9.15 -7.70 -18.86
CA ARG A 95 -10.02 -8.16 -19.95
C ARG A 95 -10.32 -9.63 -19.81
N GLU A 96 -11.46 -10.04 -20.34
CA GLU A 96 -11.81 -11.45 -20.46
C GLU A 96 -10.97 -12.11 -21.54
N ARG A 97 -10.54 -13.34 -21.26
CA ARG A 97 -9.90 -14.20 -22.23
C ARG A 97 -10.87 -15.30 -22.62
N TYR A 98 -11.70 -15.00 -23.62
CA TYR A 98 -12.52 -16.00 -24.26
C TYR A 98 -11.65 -16.84 -25.21
N PRO A 99 -11.78 -18.18 -25.22
CA PRO A 99 -11.20 -19.02 -26.26
C PRO A 99 -12.06 -18.89 -27.52
N ASP A 100 -12.06 -17.71 -28.13
CA ASP A 100 -12.74 -17.48 -29.41
C ASP A 100 -11.74 -17.69 -30.56
N PRO A 101 -12.05 -18.54 -31.56
CA PRO A 101 -11.25 -18.65 -32.78
C PRO A 101 -11.18 -17.34 -33.60
N GLU A 102 -12.13 -16.42 -33.46
CA GLU A 102 -12.16 -15.14 -34.19
C GLU A 102 -11.41 -14.01 -33.45
N ASP A 103 -11.30 -14.10 -32.12
CA ASP A 103 -10.56 -13.15 -31.29
C ASP A 103 -9.56 -13.86 -30.36
N PRO A 104 -8.35 -14.18 -30.86
CA PRO A 104 -7.33 -14.89 -30.09
C PRO A 104 -6.75 -14.05 -28.94
N GLU A 105 -6.97 -12.74 -28.92
CA GLU A 105 -6.46 -11.85 -27.88
C GLU A 105 -7.49 -11.58 -26.78
N GLY A 106 -8.78 -11.69 -27.09
CA GLY A 106 -9.91 -11.41 -26.21
C GLY A 106 -10.35 -9.95 -26.29
N GLY A 107 -11.49 -9.65 -25.69
CA GLY A 107 -12.20 -8.37 -25.85
C GLY A 107 -11.50 -7.13 -25.30
N HIS A 108 -12.26 -6.04 -25.25
CA HIS A 108 -11.81 -4.70 -24.82
C HIS A 108 -11.25 -4.68 -23.39
N TRP A 109 -10.23 -3.83 -23.14
CA TRP A 109 -9.63 -3.61 -21.82
C TRP A 109 -10.50 -2.71 -20.95
N HIS A 110 -10.86 -3.20 -19.77
CA HIS A 110 -11.61 -2.46 -18.76
C HIS A 110 -10.64 -1.87 -17.74
N SER A 111 -10.79 -0.59 -17.40
CA SER A 111 -10.01 0.03 -16.33
C SER A 111 -10.50 -0.45 -14.96
N VAL A 112 -9.54 -0.77 -14.08
CA VAL A 112 -9.84 -1.01 -12.66
C VAL A 112 -10.22 0.31 -12.01
N MET A 113 -11.14 0.27 -11.04
CA MET A 113 -11.56 1.45 -10.30
C MET A 113 -10.90 1.48 -8.92
N PRO A 114 -10.25 2.59 -8.52
CA PRO A 114 -10.05 3.84 -9.28
C PRO A 114 -9.01 3.71 -10.40
N GLU A 115 -9.15 4.52 -11.45
CA GLU A 115 -8.25 4.52 -12.62
C GLU A 115 -6.80 4.93 -12.29
N HIS A 116 -6.65 5.87 -11.35
CA HIS A 116 -5.36 6.30 -10.81
C HIS A 116 -5.24 5.84 -9.35
N ILE A 117 -4.42 4.81 -9.14
CA ILE A 117 -4.17 4.22 -7.83
C ILE A 117 -3.04 5.00 -7.16
N SER A 118 -3.20 5.32 -5.87
CA SER A 118 -2.20 6.06 -5.09
C SER A 118 -0.83 5.36 -5.10
N PRO A 119 0.28 6.11 -5.20
CA PRO A 119 1.63 5.54 -5.29
C PRO A 119 2.09 4.80 -4.01
N ASN A 120 1.40 5.03 -2.89
CA ASN A 120 1.64 4.37 -1.61
C ASN A 120 0.94 3.02 -1.47
N VAL A 121 0.07 2.66 -2.42
CA VAL A 121 -0.69 1.42 -2.41
C VAL A 121 0.10 0.31 -3.12
N ARG A 122 -0.06 -0.92 -2.63
CA ARG A 122 0.60 -2.14 -3.14
C ARG A 122 -0.40 -3.28 -3.41
N GLN A 123 -1.69 -3.01 -3.21
CA GLN A 123 -2.76 -3.97 -3.42
C GLN A 123 -4.05 -3.27 -3.87
N ILE A 124 -4.85 -3.91 -4.71
CA ILE A 124 -6.17 -3.44 -5.12
C ILE A 124 -7.13 -4.60 -5.36
N ASP A 125 -8.38 -4.41 -4.94
CA ASP A 125 -9.47 -5.32 -5.24
C ASP A 125 -10.12 -4.93 -6.56
N ILE A 126 -10.23 -5.90 -7.46
CA ILE A 126 -10.90 -5.77 -8.75
C ILE A 126 -12.29 -6.40 -8.60
N TYR A 127 -13.32 -5.61 -8.85
CA TYR A 127 -14.72 -6.00 -8.71
C TYR A 127 -15.38 -6.28 -10.06
N HIS A 128 -16.61 -6.82 -10.00
CA HIS A 128 -17.47 -7.07 -11.16
C HIS A 128 -16.86 -8.05 -12.16
N LEU A 129 -16.17 -9.08 -11.65
CA LEU A 129 -15.73 -10.21 -12.46
C LEU A 129 -16.83 -11.26 -12.53
N ASP A 130 -16.94 -11.93 -13.67
CA ASP A 130 -17.84 -13.06 -13.83
C ASP A 130 -17.23 -14.35 -13.27
N PRO A 131 -18.02 -15.21 -12.59
CA PRO A 131 -17.52 -16.45 -12.02
C PRO A 131 -17.14 -17.45 -13.10
N ASN A 132 -16.16 -18.32 -12.81
CA ASN A 132 -15.62 -19.33 -13.74
C ASN A 132 -15.03 -18.76 -15.06
N THR A 133 -14.74 -17.45 -15.11
CA THR A 133 -14.17 -16.78 -16.28
C THR A 133 -12.66 -16.57 -16.13
N THR A 134 -11.93 -16.70 -17.24
CA THR A 134 -10.48 -16.44 -17.27
C THR A 134 -10.23 -15.01 -17.68
N TYR A 135 -9.51 -14.26 -16.85
CA TYR A 135 -9.15 -12.87 -17.11
C TYR A 135 -7.65 -12.71 -17.31
N VAL A 136 -7.29 -11.69 -18.08
CA VAL A 136 -5.94 -11.15 -18.17
C VAL A 136 -5.92 -9.78 -17.53
N PHE A 137 -5.05 -9.62 -16.55
CA PHE A 137 -4.80 -8.38 -15.82
C PHE A 137 -3.51 -7.75 -16.33
N LYS A 138 -3.48 -6.43 -16.40
CA LYS A 138 -2.32 -5.64 -16.80
C LYS A 138 -2.17 -4.51 -15.81
N ILE A 139 -0.97 -4.33 -15.27
CA ILE A 139 -0.65 -3.24 -14.32
C ILE A 139 0.68 -2.60 -14.68
N TRP A 140 0.78 -1.29 -14.54
CA TRP A 140 2.02 -0.53 -14.71
C TRP A 140 2.06 0.66 -13.75
N ALA A 141 3.25 1.21 -13.58
CA ALA A 141 3.47 2.44 -12.83
C ALA A 141 3.67 3.62 -13.79
N THR A 142 3.24 4.80 -13.39
CA THR A 142 3.44 6.04 -14.14
C THR A 142 4.30 6.99 -13.34
N ASN A 143 5.35 7.53 -13.95
CA ASN A 143 6.11 8.66 -13.40
C ASN A 143 6.01 9.87 -14.34
N GLN A 144 6.74 10.95 -14.03
CA GLN A 144 6.72 12.15 -14.86
C GLN A 144 7.26 11.96 -16.29
N LEU A 145 8.05 10.91 -16.54
CA LEU A 145 8.54 10.55 -17.87
C LEU A 145 7.51 9.74 -18.66
N GLY A 146 6.49 9.21 -17.99
CA GLY A 146 5.36 8.51 -18.59
C GLY A 146 5.11 7.14 -18.00
N HIS A 147 4.54 6.27 -18.83
CA HIS A 147 4.08 4.95 -18.43
C HIS A 147 5.26 3.96 -18.48
N GLY A 148 5.43 3.22 -17.40
CA GLY A 148 6.41 2.16 -17.29
C GLY A 148 6.05 0.89 -18.07
N GLU A 149 6.90 -0.11 -17.95
CA GLU A 149 6.63 -1.44 -18.50
C GLU A 149 5.45 -2.10 -17.77
N ALA A 150 4.53 -2.69 -18.55
CA ALA A 150 3.32 -3.30 -18.02
C ALA A 150 3.51 -4.78 -17.74
N THR A 151 3.16 -5.19 -16.52
CA THR A 151 3.17 -6.59 -16.10
C THR A 151 1.81 -7.22 -16.38
N LEU A 152 1.78 -8.33 -17.12
CA LEU A 152 0.56 -9.08 -17.42
C LEU A 152 0.44 -10.32 -16.54
N LEU A 153 -0.76 -10.56 -16.02
CA LEU A 153 -1.10 -11.73 -15.22
C LEU A 153 -2.36 -12.39 -15.77
N LYS A 154 -2.41 -13.71 -15.68
CA LYS A 154 -3.58 -14.50 -16.07
C LYS A 154 -4.12 -15.22 -14.85
N ALA A 155 -5.40 -15.03 -14.56
CA ALA A 155 -6.08 -15.74 -13.48
C ALA A 155 -7.47 -16.17 -13.92
N LYS A 156 -7.97 -17.23 -13.31
CA LYS A 156 -9.34 -17.69 -13.51
C LYS A 156 -10.11 -17.49 -12.22
N THR A 157 -11.22 -16.76 -12.27
CA THR A 157 -12.14 -16.64 -11.15
C THR A 157 -12.68 -18.02 -10.79
N LEU A 158 -12.74 -18.30 -9.49
CA LEU A 158 -13.27 -19.56 -9.01
C LEU A 158 -14.80 -19.56 -9.12
N HIS A 159 -15.39 -20.74 -9.14
CA HIS A 159 -16.81 -20.89 -8.85
C HIS A 159 -16.88 -21.43 -7.44
N ASP A 160 -16.57 -20.58 -6.46
CA ASP A 160 -16.50 -21.03 -5.09
C ASP A 160 -17.92 -21.10 -4.51
N ILE A 161 -18.45 -22.32 -4.54
CA ILE A 161 -19.69 -22.69 -3.86
C ILE A 161 -19.46 -22.85 -2.34
N GLU A 162 -18.20 -22.98 -1.87
CA GLU A 162 -17.90 -23.27 -0.47
C GLU A 162 -18.22 -22.08 0.44
N GLU A 163 -17.96 -20.84 0.03
CA GLU A 163 -18.37 -19.66 0.83
C GLU A 163 -19.88 -19.50 0.91
N ILE A 164 -20.59 -19.83 -0.18
CA ILE A 164 -22.06 -19.81 -0.22
C ILE A 164 -22.62 -20.95 0.63
N GLU A 165 -22.00 -22.13 0.62
CA GLU A 165 -22.37 -23.28 1.44
C GLU A 165 -22.02 -23.05 2.92
N LEU A 166 -20.90 -22.42 3.24
CA LEU A 166 -20.52 -22.03 4.59
C LEU A 166 -21.51 -20.99 5.13
N ALA A 167 -21.83 -19.96 4.35
CA ALA A 167 -22.85 -18.98 4.72
C ALA A 167 -24.21 -19.66 4.93
N ARG A 168 -24.60 -20.60 4.05
CA ARG A 168 -25.82 -21.41 4.26
C ARG A 168 -25.75 -22.24 5.54
N HIS A 169 -24.63 -22.90 5.84
CA HIS A 169 -24.46 -23.71 7.04
C HIS A 169 -24.46 -22.86 8.31
N LEU A 170 -23.85 -21.67 8.30
CA LEU A 170 -23.88 -20.72 9.40
C LEU A 170 -25.29 -20.12 9.60
N LEU A 171 -26.03 -19.89 8.51
CA LEU A 171 -27.36 -19.30 8.53
C LEU A 171 -28.51 -20.32 8.57
N ASP A 172 -28.24 -21.62 8.52
CA ASP A 172 -29.26 -22.69 8.61
C ASP A 172 -30.05 -22.61 9.93
N GLY A 173 -29.43 -22.07 10.98
CA GLY A 173 -30.09 -21.79 12.26
C GLY A 173 -30.98 -20.53 12.24
N ALA A 174 -30.73 -19.58 11.34
CA ALA A 174 -31.46 -18.31 11.27
C ALA A 174 -32.85 -18.47 10.65
N GLU A 175 -33.02 -19.32 9.64
CA GLU A 175 -34.35 -19.61 9.07
C GLU A 175 -35.27 -20.36 10.04
N LYS A 176 -34.68 -21.16 10.93
CA LYS A 176 -35.40 -21.90 11.99
C LYS A 176 -35.69 -21.03 13.21
N PHE A 177 -35.22 -19.78 13.23
CA PHE A 177 -35.40 -18.89 14.36
C PHE A 177 -36.80 -18.29 14.36
N ASP A 178 -37.68 -18.83 15.21
CA ASP A 178 -39.01 -18.27 15.40
C ASP A 178 -38.92 -16.92 16.13
N THR A 179 -38.97 -15.85 15.35
CA THR A 179 -38.97 -14.46 15.82
C THR A 179 -40.05 -14.22 16.89
N ARG A 180 -41.16 -14.96 16.88
CA ARG A 180 -42.23 -14.84 17.89
C ARG A 180 -41.76 -15.29 19.27
N VAL A 181 -41.02 -16.39 19.34
CA VAL A 181 -40.46 -16.93 20.59
C VAL A 181 -39.40 -16.00 21.14
N TRP A 182 -38.54 -15.45 20.28
CA TRP A 182 -37.51 -14.50 20.70
C TRP A 182 -38.10 -13.18 21.22
N VAL A 183 -39.08 -12.61 20.50
CA VAL A 183 -39.78 -11.40 20.94
C VAL A 183 -40.50 -11.64 22.27
N ALA A 184 -41.11 -12.81 22.47
CA ALA A 184 -41.73 -13.16 23.75
C ALA A 184 -40.68 -13.23 24.88
N ALA A 185 -39.53 -13.85 24.65
CA ALA A 185 -38.45 -13.93 25.64
C ALA A 185 -37.92 -12.53 26.02
N VAL A 186 -37.68 -11.67 25.02
CA VAL A 186 -37.25 -10.27 25.23
C VAL A 186 -38.31 -9.50 26.01
N ALA A 187 -39.59 -9.66 25.68
CA ALA A 187 -40.69 -9.00 26.39
C ALA A 187 -40.77 -9.43 27.86
N VAL A 188 -40.54 -10.70 28.17
CA VAL A 188 -40.51 -11.22 29.55
C VAL A 188 -39.34 -10.62 30.33
N VAL A 189 -38.14 -10.57 29.73
CA VAL A 189 -36.96 -9.99 30.39
C VAL A 189 -37.14 -8.50 30.63
N MET A 190 -37.61 -7.75 29.62
CA MET A 190 -37.88 -6.31 29.77
C MET A 190 -39.00 -6.04 30.78
N GLY A 191 -40.04 -6.86 30.79
CA GLY A 191 -41.13 -6.77 31.76
C GLY A 191 -40.67 -7.01 33.20
N THR A 192 -39.82 -8.01 33.43
CA THR A 192 -39.26 -8.27 34.77
C THR A 192 -38.33 -7.14 35.23
N LEU A 193 -37.47 -6.62 34.33
CA LEU A 193 -36.64 -5.45 34.63
C LEU A 193 -37.47 -4.22 34.99
N LEU A 194 -38.57 -3.95 34.27
CA LEU A 194 -39.48 -2.85 34.57
C LEU A 194 -40.18 -3.02 35.92
N LEU A 195 -40.67 -4.22 36.23
CA LEU A 195 -41.30 -4.50 37.52
C LEU A 195 -40.30 -4.36 38.68
N LEU A 196 -39.06 -4.82 38.51
CA LEU A 196 -38.00 -4.63 39.48
C LEU A 196 -37.62 -3.16 39.64
N ALA A 197 -37.56 -2.39 38.55
CA ALA A 197 -37.30 -0.95 38.60
C ALA A 197 -38.42 -0.18 39.34
N ILE A 198 -39.69 -0.51 39.09
CA ILE A 198 -40.81 0.11 39.80
C ILE A 198 -40.83 -0.32 41.26
N GLY A 199 -40.60 -1.61 41.56
CA GLY A 199 -40.55 -2.13 42.92
C GLY A 199 -39.41 -1.51 43.74
N THR A 200 -38.22 -1.38 43.17
CA THR A 200 -37.09 -0.69 43.81
C THR A 200 -37.38 0.80 44.00
N CYS A 201 -37.96 1.47 43.00
CA CYS A 201 -38.37 2.87 43.14
C CYS A 201 -39.41 3.07 44.26
N TYR A 202 -40.38 2.16 44.39
CA TYR A 202 -41.36 2.19 45.47
C TYR A 202 -40.74 1.96 46.84
N LEU A 203 -39.82 1.00 46.97
CA LEU A 203 -39.09 0.75 48.22
C LEU A 203 -38.24 1.96 48.60
N LEU A 204 -37.55 2.59 47.65
CA LEU A 204 -36.78 3.82 47.89
C LEU A 204 -37.68 4.99 48.25
N TYR A 205 -38.84 5.15 47.60
CA TYR A 205 -39.82 6.17 47.96
C TYR A 205 -40.29 6.00 49.40
N LYS A 206 -40.65 4.77 49.79
CA LYS A 206 -41.06 4.46 51.16
C LYS A 206 -39.93 4.73 52.16
N GLU A 207 -38.70 4.34 51.83
CA GLU A 207 -37.53 4.57 52.69
C GLU A 207 -37.11 6.05 52.73
N CYS A 208 -37.51 6.89 51.76
CA CYS A 208 -37.33 8.35 51.76
C CYS A 208 -38.46 9.12 52.46
N ASP A 209 -39.67 8.57 52.49
CA ASP A 209 -40.80 9.17 53.23
C ASP A 209 -40.62 9.03 54.76
N ILE A 210 -40.05 7.90 55.20
CA ILE A 210 -39.78 7.59 56.61
C ILE A 210 -38.73 8.52 57.30
N PRO A 211 -37.66 9.03 56.66
CA PRO A 211 -36.69 9.92 57.30
C PRO A 211 -37.16 11.37 57.45
N SER A 212 -37.93 11.94 56.50
CA SER A 212 -38.29 13.37 56.60
C SER A 212 -39.17 13.69 57.82
N SER A 213 -40.05 12.74 58.19
CA SER A 213 -40.94 12.87 59.35
C SER A 213 -40.16 12.81 60.68
N LYS A 214 -39.13 11.96 60.78
CA LYS A 214 -38.37 11.76 62.03
C LYS A 214 -37.33 12.86 62.29
N TYR A 215 -36.66 13.37 61.24
CA TYR A 215 -35.66 14.45 61.41
C TYR A 215 -36.29 15.82 61.63
N LEU A 216 -37.45 16.12 61.01
CA LEU A 216 -38.16 17.39 61.23
C LEU A 216 -38.74 17.46 62.65
N PHE A 217 -39.29 16.36 63.17
CA PHE A 217 -39.85 16.31 64.52
C PHE A 217 -38.78 16.47 65.60
N HIS A 218 -37.62 15.83 65.44
CA HIS A 218 -36.53 15.95 66.41
C HIS A 218 -35.83 17.32 66.35
N HIS A 219 -35.75 17.95 65.17
CA HIS A 219 -35.17 19.28 65.03
C HIS A 219 -36.11 20.40 65.53
N LEU A 220 -37.43 20.22 65.41
CA LEU A 220 -38.44 21.16 65.94
C LEU A 220 -38.52 21.11 67.48
N ILE A 221 -38.39 19.93 68.10
CA ILE A 221 -38.36 19.80 69.57
C ILE A 221 -37.13 20.48 70.18
N ASN A 222 -35.93 20.30 69.59
CA ASN A 222 -34.70 20.95 70.07
C ASN A 222 -34.65 22.48 69.81
N ARG A 223 -35.62 23.04 69.09
CA ARG A 223 -35.78 24.50 68.89
C ARG A 223 -36.84 25.12 69.81
N LEU A 224 -37.63 24.29 70.50
CA LEU A 224 -38.74 24.69 71.38
C LEU A 224 -38.47 24.46 72.88
N LEU A 225 -37.33 23.85 73.22
CA LEU A 225 -36.74 23.75 74.56
C LEU A 225 -35.45 24.58 74.61
#